data_AF-A0A7J8XJV1-F1
#
_entry.id   AF-A0A7J8XJV1-F1
#
_cell.length_a   1.000
_cell.length_b   1.000
_cell.length_c   1.000
_cell.angle_alpha   90.00
_cell.angle_beta   90.00
_cell.angle_gamma   90.00
#
_symmetry.space_group_name_H-M   'P 1'
#
loop_
_entity.id
_entity.type
_entity.pdbx_description
1 polymer ?
#
loop_
_entity_poly.entity_id
_entity_poly.type
_entity_poly.pdbx_seq_one_letter_code
_entity_poly.pdbx_strand_id
1 'polypeptide(L)'
;MTLESNMTVLASSVHDKKLKLVLQDCQKEFSDAKTNLTTAMDRLKNKDYDQTNYLVNHALQKEFYCKNNVGDLQYTLPTTVLNDMTLYEELSEAAMRIIDRFLWV
;
A
#
# COMPACT_ATOMS: atom_id res chain seq x y z
N MET A 1 -8.38 11.66 4.31
CA MET A 1 -8.92 10.40 3.74
C MET A 1 -7.75 9.44 3.59
N THR A 2 -7.94 8.13 3.77
CA THR A 2 -6.87 7.13 3.57
C THR A 2 -7.10 6.38 2.26
N LEU A 3 -6.07 5.76 1.68
CA LEU A 3 -6.22 4.90 0.49
C LEU A 3 -7.28 3.80 0.72
N GLU A 4 -7.26 3.15 1.88
CA GLU A 4 -8.28 2.18 2.31
C GLU A 4 -9.72 2.77 2.25
N SER A 5 -9.92 3.97 2.80
CA SER A 5 -11.23 4.64 2.78
C SER A 5 -11.63 5.06 1.36
N ASN A 6 -10.68 5.50 0.54
CA ASN A 6 -10.93 5.87 -0.86
C ASN A 6 -11.46 4.67 -1.64
N MET A 7 -10.84 3.49 -1.46
CA MET A 7 -11.28 2.25 -2.12
C MET A 7 -12.68 1.82 -1.69
N THR A 8 -13.02 1.99 -0.41
CA THR A 8 -14.38 1.74 0.10
C THR A 8 -15.42 2.62 -0.60
N VAL A 9 -15.15 3.93 -0.68
CA VAL A 9 -16.04 4.90 -1.33
C VAL A 9 -16.18 4.57 -2.83
N LEU A 10 -15.08 4.31 -3.52
CA LEU A 10 -15.10 3.93 -4.93
C LEU A 10 -15.90 2.63 -5.14
N ALA A 11 -15.65 1.58 -4.37
CA ALA A 11 -16.38 0.32 -4.47
C ALA A 11 -17.89 0.48 -4.26
N SER A 12 -18.32 1.43 -3.42
CA SER A 12 -19.74 1.72 -3.19
C SER A 12 -20.42 2.49 -4.33
N SER A 13 -19.64 3.20 -5.16
CA SER A 13 -20.16 4.08 -6.22
C SER A 13 -20.18 3.43 -7.61
N VAL A 14 -19.43 2.35 -7.82
CA VAL A 14 -19.37 1.65 -9.11
C VAL A 14 -20.48 0.60 -9.26
N HIS A 15 -21.04 0.49 -10.47
CA HIS A 15 -22.03 -0.53 -10.82
C HIS A 15 -21.41 -1.82 -11.35
N ASP A 16 -20.22 -1.74 -11.97
CA ASP A 16 -19.53 -2.91 -12.50
C ASP A 16 -19.10 -3.84 -11.35
N LYS A 17 -19.55 -5.09 -11.40
CA LYS A 17 -19.32 -6.07 -10.33
C LYS A 17 -17.86 -6.46 -10.21
N LYS A 18 -17.12 -6.55 -11.32
CA LYS A 18 -15.72 -6.98 -11.33
C LYS A 18 -14.84 -5.86 -10.75
N LEU A 19 -15.06 -4.63 -11.19
CA LEU A 19 -14.41 -3.44 -10.65
C LEU A 19 -14.72 -3.26 -9.17
N LYS A 20 -15.97 -3.45 -8.76
CA LYS A 20 -16.35 -3.42 -7.34
C LYS A 20 -15.54 -4.39 -6.50
N LEU A 21 -15.40 -5.64 -6.95
CA LEU A 21 -14.60 -6.65 -6.24
C LEU A 21 -13.13 -6.26 -6.18
N VAL A 22 -12.54 -5.80 -7.29
CA VAL A 22 -11.15 -5.33 -7.32
C VAL A 22 -10.92 -4.17 -6.35
N LEU A 23 -11.84 -3.20 -6.28
CA LEU A 23 -11.73 -2.08 -5.33
C LEU A 23 -11.90 -2.55 -3.88
N GLN A 24 -12.75 -3.55 -3.61
CA GLN A 24 -12.85 -4.17 -2.28
C GLN A 24 -11.58 -4.93 -1.91
N ASP A 25 -10.93 -5.59 -2.86
CA ASP A 25 -9.66 -6.26 -2.61
C ASP A 25 -8.54 -5.24 -2.38
N CYS A 26 -8.48 -4.15 -3.16
CA CYS A 26 -7.62 -3.01 -2.86
C CYS A 26 -7.79 -2.49 -1.43
N GLN A 27 -9.04 -2.37 -0.95
CA GLN A 27 -9.31 -1.96 0.43
C GLN A 27 -8.69 -2.91 1.46
N LYS A 28 -8.79 -4.23 1.25
CA LYS A 28 -8.15 -5.24 2.11
C LYS A 28 -6.63 -5.15 2.04
N GLU A 29 -6.08 -5.04 0.83
CA GLU A 29 -4.63 -4.93 0.62
C GLU A 29 -4.05 -3.69 1.33
N PHE A 30 -4.76 -2.55 1.33
CA PHE A 30 -4.35 -1.37 2.10
C PHE A 30 -4.49 -1.54 3.62
N SER A 31 -5.51 -2.26 4.09
CA SER A 31 -5.63 -2.61 5.51
C SER A 31 -4.47 -3.52 5.96
N ASP A 32 -4.08 -4.49 5.14
CA ASP A 32 -2.93 -5.36 5.39
C ASP A 32 -1.63 -4.57 5.35
N ALA A 33 -1.47 -3.66 4.39
CA ALA A 33 -0.32 -2.77 4.30
C ALA A 33 -0.16 -1.92 5.58
N LYS A 34 -1.26 -1.37 6.10
CA LYS A 34 -1.27 -0.63 7.38
C LYS A 34 -0.83 -1.50 8.56
N THR A 35 -1.27 -2.76 8.60
CA THR A 35 -0.86 -3.73 9.63
C THR A 35 0.64 -4.05 9.53
N ASN A 36 1.15 -4.25 8.31
CA ASN A 36 2.58 -4.47 8.06
C ASN A 36 3.41 -3.26 8.50
N LEU A 37 2.99 -2.04 8.15
CA LEU A 37 3.71 -0.82 8.54
C LEU A 37 3.69 -0.58 10.06
N THR A 38 2.57 -0.86 10.72
CA THR A 38 2.48 -0.79 12.19
C THR A 38 3.46 -1.79 12.83
N THR A 39 3.49 -3.02 12.31
CA THR A 39 4.44 -4.04 12.78
C THR A 39 5.89 -3.64 12.47
N ALA A 40 6.15 -3.04 11.31
CA ALA A 40 7.47 -2.56 10.90
C ALA A 40 8.00 -1.50 11.87
N MET A 41 7.13 -0.59 12.33
CA MET A 41 7.48 0.40 13.35
C MET A 41 7.90 -0.25 14.68
N ASP A 42 7.22 -1.31 15.11
CA ASP A 42 7.58 -2.02 16.34
C ASP A 42 8.90 -2.79 16.19
N ARG A 43 9.14 -3.39 15.02
CA ARG A 43 10.44 -4.01 14.68
C ARG A 43 11.58 -2.98 14.65
N LEU A 44 11.31 -1.79 14.11
CA LEU A 44 12.28 -0.70 14.04
C LEU A 44 12.71 -0.22 15.43
N LYS A 45 11.77 -0.11 16.38
CA LYS A 45 12.09 0.22 17.79
C LYS A 45 12.99 -0.83 18.43
N ASN A 46 12.85 -2.08 18.02
CA ASN A 46 13.68 -3.19 18.47
C ASN A 46 14.98 -3.35 17.67
N LYS A 47 15.27 -2.44 16.73
CA LYS A 47 16.42 -2.49 15.82
C LYS A 47 16.48 -3.75 14.94
N ASP A 48 15.32 -4.38 14.71
CA ASP A 48 15.17 -5.52 13.83
C ASP A 48 15.00 -5.02 12.39
N TYR A 49 16.09 -4.51 11.83
CA TYR A 49 16.09 -3.79 10.55
C TYR A 49 15.74 -4.70 9.37
N ASP A 50 16.15 -5.97 9.39
CA ASP A 50 15.79 -6.97 8.36
C ASP A 50 14.27 -7.12 8.28
N GLN A 51 13.64 -7.37 9.43
CA GLN A 51 12.20 -7.56 9.48
C GLN A 51 11.45 -6.25 9.20
N THR A 52 11.96 -5.10 9.64
CA THR A 52 11.40 -3.79 9.27
C THR A 52 11.41 -3.62 7.76
N ASN A 53 12.53 -3.86 7.08
CA ASN A 53 12.65 -3.69 5.63
C ASN A 53 11.71 -4.63 4.88
N TYR A 54 11.68 -5.91 5.27
CA TYR A 54 10.76 -6.91 4.72
C TYR A 54 9.30 -6.46 4.81
N LEU A 55 8.86 -5.94 5.98
CA LEU A 55 7.48 -5.51 6.19
C LEU A 55 7.13 -4.26 5.40
N VAL A 56 8.04 -3.29 5.26
CA VAL A 56 7.83 -2.10 4.42
C VAL A 56 7.71 -2.51 2.95
N ASN A 57 8.62 -3.36 2.45
CA ASN A 57 8.53 -3.88 1.09
C ASN A 57 7.22 -4.65 0.87
N HIS A 58 6.83 -5.51 1.80
CA HIS A 58 5.59 -6.27 1.69
C HIS A 58 4.35 -5.36 1.68
N ALA A 59 4.36 -4.27 2.46
CA ALA A 59 3.31 -3.25 2.39
C ALA A 59 3.28 -2.54 1.03
N LEU A 60 4.44 -2.22 0.45
CA LEU A 60 4.53 -1.63 -0.90
C LEU A 60 3.97 -2.57 -1.98
N GLN A 61 4.27 -3.87 -1.91
CA GLN A 61 3.71 -4.86 -2.84
C GLN A 61 2.17 -4.90 -2.82
N LYS A 62 1.54 -4.66 -1.66
CA LYS A 62 0.08 -4.58 -1.53
C LYS A 62 -0.52 -3.42 -2.34
N GLU A 63 0.15 -2.27 -2.34
CA GLU A 63 -0.25 -1.14 -3.18
C GLU A 63 -0.10 -1.48 -4.67
N PHE A 64 1.04 -2.06 -5.08
CA PHE A 64 1.26 -2.46 -6.47
C PHE A 64 0.23 -3.47 -6.97
N TYR A 65 -0.16 -4.46 -6.14
CA TYR A 65 -1.24 -5.38 -6.50
C TYR A 65 -2.56 -4.66 -6.73
N CYS A 66 -2.91 -3.68 -5.89
CA CYS A 66 -4.10 -2.87 -6.12
C CYS A 66 -4.02 -2.11 -7.46
N LYS A 67 -2.91 -1.39 -7.68
CA LYS A 67 -2.69 -0.58 -8.89
C LYS A 67 -2.78 -1.42 -10.17
N ASN A 68 -2.14 -2.59 -10.17
CA ASN A 68 -2.14 -3.51 -11.31
C ASN A 68 -3.53 -4.11 -11.57
N ASN A 69 -4.20 -4.62 -10.53
CA ASN A 69 -5.54 -5.21 -10.68
C ASN A 69 -6.57 -4.20 -11.19
N VAL A 70 -6.46 -2.94 -10.78
CA VAL A 70 -7.31 -1.85 -11.29
C VAL A 70 -6.95 -1.51 -12.74
N GLY A 71 -5.66 -1.44 -13.06
CA GLY A 71 -5.14 -1.21 -14.41
C GLY A 71 -5.55 -2.30 -15.41
N ASP A 72 -5.59 -3.57 -15.00
CA ASP A 72 -6.03 -4.70 -15.81
C ASP A 72 -7.51 -4.60 -16.24
N LEU A 73 -8.30 -3.82 -15.50
CA LEU A 73 -9.68 -3.49 -15.87
C LEU A 73 -9.80 -2.23 -16.72
N GLN A 74 -8.68 -1.62 -17.11
CA GLN A 74 -8.61 -0.34 -17.81
C GLN A 74 -9.36 0.78 -17.08
N TYR A 75 -9.47 0.66 -15.75
CA TYR A 75 -10.11 1.67 -14.92
C TYR A 75 -9.07 2.68 -14.41
N THR A 76 -9.35 3.96 -14.63
CA THR A 76 -8.50 5.04 -14.13
C THR A 76 -9.01 5.50 -12.76
N LEU A 77 -8.18 5.33 -11.73
CA LEU A 77 -8.47 5.88 -10.40
C LEU A 77 -8.51 7.42 -10.44
N PRO A 78 -9.27 8.07 -9.53
CA PRO A 78 -9.23 9.53 -9.41
C PRO A 78 -7.79 10.04 -9.20
N THR A 79 -7.46 11.18 -9.78
CA THR A 79 -6.10 11.76 -9.72
C THR A 79 -5.60 11.94 -8.29
N THR A 80 -6.48 12.30 -7.34
CA THR A 80 -6.12 12.41 -5.92
C THR A 80 -5.67 11.07 -5.34
N VAL A 81 -6.34 9.98 -5.69
CA VAL A 81 -5.98 8.62 -5.25
C VAL A 81 -4.66 8.18 -5.87
N LEU A 82 -4.44 8.46 -7.16
CA LEU A 82 -3.18 8.17 -7.84
C LEU A 82 -2.01 8.95 -7.21
N ASN A 83 -2.22 10.20 -6.84
CA ASN A 83 -1.22 11.01 -6.15
C ASN A 83 -0.90 10.45 -4.76
N ASP A 84 -1.92 10.05 -4.00
CA ASP A 84 -1.75 9.42 -2.69
C ASP A 84 -0.99 8.09 -2.80
N MET A 85 -1.26 7.27 -3.83
CA MET A 85 -0.52 6.03 -4.11
C MET A 85 0.93 6.32 -4.49
N THR A 86 1.18 7.32 -5.34
CA THR A 86 2.55 7.73 -5.73
C THR A 86 3.34 8.20 -4.50
N LEU A 87 2.74 9.03 -3.66
CA LEU A 87 3.36 9.48 -2.41
C LEU A 87 3.66 8.29 -1.48
N TYR A 88 2.75 7.32 -1.40
CA TYR A 88 2.95 6.10 -0.63
C TYR A 88 4.13 5.26 -1.14
N GLU A 89 4.27 5.11 -2.46
CA GLU A 89 5.40 4.44 -3.11
C GLU A 89 6.73 5.13 -2.77
N GLU A 90 6.82 6.45 -2.99
CA GLU A 90 8.02 7.25 -2.74
C GLU A 90 8.46 7.21 -1.27
N LEU A 91 7.51 7.30 -0.34
CA LEU A 91 7.79 7.22 1.10
C LEU A 91 8.23 5.82 1.51
N SER A 92 7.64 4.77 0.94
CA SER A 92 8.02 3.38 1.22
C SER A 92 9.44 3.10 0.73
N GLU A 93 9.79 3.55 -0.47
CA GLU A 93 11.16 3.45 -0.98
C GLU A 93 12.16 4.24 -0.14
N ALA A 94 11.82 5.46 0.25
CA ALA A 94 12.67 6.29 1.10
C ALA A 94 12.91 5.61 2.46
N ALA A 95 11.87 5.04 3.06
CA ALA A 95 11.98 4.29 4.31
C ALA A 95 12.91 3.08 4.17
N MET A 96 12.75 2.25 3.13
CA MET A 96 13.62 1.11 2.87
C MET A 96 15.09 1.53 2.71
N ARG A 97 15.37 2.58 1.92
CA ARG A 97 16.74 3.11 1.75
C ARG A 97 17.37 3.59 3.06
N ILE A 98 16.57 4.11 4.00
CA ILE A 98 17.05 4.50 5.33
C ILE A 98 17.36 3.25 6.17
N ILE A 99 16.44 2.27 6.18
CA ILE A 99 16.59 1.02 6.93
C ILE A 99 17.81 0.23 6.46
N ASP A 100 18.02 0.15 5.14
CA ASP A 100 19.15 -0.56 4.54
C ASP A 100 20.51 -0.04 5.03
N ARG A 101 20.61 1.23 5.42
CA ARG A 101 21.87 1.79 5.97
C ARG A 101 22.24 1.19 7.32
N PHE A 102 21.28 0.62 8.05
CA PHE A 102 21.49 -0.01 9.35
C PHE A 102 21.70 -1.53 9.25
N LEU A 103 21.50 -2.14 8.07
CA LEU A 103 21.74 -3.57 7.84
C LEU A 103 23.22 -3.94 7.77
N TRP A 104 24.09 -2.96 7.53
CA TRP A 104 25.53 -3.14 7.30
C TRP A 104 26.42 -2.73 8.49
N VAL A 105 25.83 -2.54 9.68
CA VAL A 105 26.52 -2.13 10.92
C VAL A 105 26.42 -3.25 11.94
#